data_AF-A0A659RNH5-F1
#
_entry.id   AF-A0A659RNH5-F1
#
_cell.length_a   1.000
_cell.length_b   1.000
_cell.length_c   1.000
_cell.angle_alpha   90.00
_cell.angle_beta   90.00
_cell.angle_gamma   90.00
#
_symmetry.space_group_name_H-M   'P 1'
#
loop_
_entity.id
_entity.type
_entity.pdbx_description
1 polymer ?
#
loop_
_entity_poly.entity_id
_entity_poly.type
_entity_poly.pdbx_seq_one_letter_code
_entity_poly.pdbx_strand_id
1 'polypeptide(L)'
;RDRHFPHTPPLPTSDPARSQALEIVYAIACDIHPINNMRVLRYLTDELKVSEEDKKRWYAHWIQQGVRGVAQRWRKRQSGR
;
A
#
# COMPACT_ATOMS: atom_id res chain seq x y z
N ARG A 1 20.87 -3.01 -0.92
CA ARG A 1 21.47 -2.00 -0.04
C ARG A 1 21.16 -0.64 -0.64
N ASP A 2 20.78 0.35 0.16
CA ASP A 2 20.63 1.71 -0.35
C ASP A 2 22.00 2.22 -0.83
N ARG A 3 22.04 2.89 -1.98
CA ARG A 3 23.29 3.40 -2.59
C ARG A 3 23.77 4.70 -1.95
N HIS A 4 22.85 5.53 -1.45
CA HIS A 4 23.15 6.84 -0.87
C HIS A 4 23.35 6.75 0.65
N PHE A 5 22.69 5.80 1.33
CA PHE A 5 22.80 5.59 2.78
C PHE A 5 23.21 4.15 3.13
N PRO A 6 24.45 3.75 2.80
CA PRO A 6 24.89 2.35 2.93
C PRO A 6 24.94 1.84 4.38
N HIS A 7 25.03 2.74 5.36
CA HIS A 7 25.12 2.44 6.80
C HIS A 7 23.77 2.52 7.53
N THR A 8 22.71 3.00 6.87
CA THR A 8 21.37 3.10 7.46
C THR A 8 20.45 2.13 6.72
N PRO A 9 20.28 0.88 7.20
CA PRO A 9 19.46 -0.08 6.52
C PRO A 9 18.00 0.41 6.46
N PRO A 10 17.36 0.47 5.27
CA PRO A 10 16.00 1.01 5.12
C PRO A 10 14.91 0.07 5.67
N LEU A 11 15.30 -1.13 6.08
CA LEU A 11 14.43 -2.16 6.64
C LEU A 11 15.09 -2.77 7.87
N PRO A 12 14.31 -3.32 8.82
CA PRO A 12 14.84 -4.09 9.93
C PRO A 12 15.74 -5.24 9.47
N THR A 13 16.73 -5.58 10.30
CA THR A 13 17.69 -6.65 10.02
C THR A 13 17.19 -8.03 10.44
N SER A 14 16.29 -8.13 11.42
CA SER A 14 15.71 -9.41 11.83
C SER A 14 14.62 -9.85 10.86
N ASP A 15 14.67 -11.12 10.45
CA ASP A 15 13.74 -11.66 9.44
C ASP A 15 12.25 -11.48 9.79
N PRO A 16 11.79 -11.71 11.03
CA PRO A 16 10.39 -11.49 11.37
C PRO A 16 9.95 -10.03 11.22
N ALA A 17 10.77 -9.07 11.70
CA ALA A 17 10.45 -7.65 11.61
C ALA A 17 10.59 -7.14 10.17
N ARG A 18 11.57 -7.65 9.43
CA ARG A 18 11.77 -7.33 8.01
C ARG A 18 10.59 -7.78 7.16
N SER A 19 10.11 -9.01 7.37
CA SER A 19 8.93 -9.53 6.67
C SER A 19 7.68 -8.69 6.97
N GLN A 20 7.50 -8.24 8.22
CA GLN A 20 6.38 -7.38 8.60
C GLN A 20 6.45 -6.01 7.93
N ALA A 21 7.63 -5.40 7.90
CA ALA A 21 7.84 -4.12 7.21
C ALA A 21 7.58 -4.25 5.71
N LEU A 22 8.09 -5.31 5.07
CA LEU A 22 7.89 -5.57 3.65
C LEU A 22 6.41 -5.80 3.31
N GLU A 23 5.65 -6.45 4.18
CA GLU A 23 4.22 -6.68 3.96
C GLU A 23 3.43 -5.36 3.88
N ILE A 24 3.76 -4.38 4.72
CA ILE A 24 3.18 -3.03 4.64
C ILE A 24 3.62 -2.35 3.34
N VAL A 25 4.92 -2.41 3.03
CA VAL A 25 5.48 -1.79 1.83
C VAL A 25 4.82 -2.32 0.57
N TYR A 26 4.65 -3.64 0.44
CA TYR A 26 4.01 -4.23 -0.74
C TYR A 26 2.53 -3.90 -0.83
N ALA A 27 1.79 -3.88 0.29
CA ALA A 27 0.40 -3.45 0.27
C ALA A 27 0.25 -2.01 -0.26
N ILE A 28 1.16 -1.11 0.13
CA ILE A 28 1.13 0.27 -0.37
C ILE A 28 1.62 0.33 -1.82
N ALA A 29 2.77 -0.26 -2.13
CA ALA A 29 3.45 -0.10 -3.42
C ALA A 29 2.79 -0.87 -4.56
N CYS A 30 2.20 -2.04 -4.28
CA CYS A 30 1.61 -2.92 -5.29
C CYS A 30 0.09 -2.83 -5.33
N ASP A 31 -0.57 -2.74 -4.17
CA ASP A 31 -2.04 -2.85 -4.13
C ASP A 31 -2.74 -1.48 -4.10
N ILE A 32 -2.15 -0.47 -3.44
CA ILE A 32 -2.79 0.85 -3.27
C ILE A 32 -2.28 1.87 -4.29
N HIS A 33 -0.95 2.03 -4.40
CA HIS A 33 -0.36 3.12 -5.19
C HIS A 33 -0.65 3.01 -6.70
N PRO A 34 -0.52 1.84 -7.36
CA PRO A 34 -0.66 1.77 -8.82
C PRO A 34 -2.08 2.09 -9.29
N ILE A 35 -3.10 1.68 -8.54
CA ILE A 35 -4.51 1.92 -8.87
C ILE A 35 -4.97 3.36 -8.58
N ASN A 36 -4.26 4.03 -7.67
CA ASN A 36 -4.46 5.43 -7.33
C ASN A 36 -3.44 6.36 -8.03
N ASN A 37 -2.66 5.83 -8.97
CA ASN A 37 -1.69 6.62 -9.71
C ASN A 37 -2.39 7.67 -10.59
N MET A 38 -1.78 8.83 -10.75
CA MET A 38 -2.33 9.92 -11.56
C MET A 38 -2.69 9.50 -12.98
N ARG A 39 -1.95 8.57 -13.60
CA ARG A 39 -2.31 8.04 -14.92
C ARG A 39 -3.66 7.32 -14.91
N VAL A 40 -3.91 6.51 -13.89
CA VAL A 40 -5.18 5.78 -13.73
C VAL A 40 -6.31 6.74 -13.39
N LEU A 41 -6.07 7.66 -12.45
CA LEU A 41 -7.07 8.64 -12.04
C LEU A 41 -7.48 9.57 -13.19
N ARG A 42 -6.52 9.99 -14.02
CA ARG A 42 -6.81 10.77 -15.25
C ARG A 42 -7.61 9.96 -16.25
N TYR A 43 -7.30 8.67 -16.46
CA TYR A 43 -8.12 7.82 -17.33
C TYR A 43 -9.58 7.73 -16.84
N LEU A 44 -9.80 7.63 -15.52
CA LEU A 44 -11.14 7.63 -14.94
C LEU A 44 -11.91 8.93 -15.24
N THR A 45 -11.28 10.09 -15.08
CA THR A 45 -11.95 11.39 -15.29
C THR A 45 -12.05 11.79 -16.75
N ASP A 46 -10.96 11.62 -17.49
CA ASP A 46 -10.79 12.19 -18.82
C ASP A 46 -11.42 11.28 -19.88
N GLU A 47 -11.24 9.97 -19.78
CA GLU A 47 -11.77 9.00 -20.75
C GLU A 47 -13.12 8.44 -20.31
N LEU A 48 -13.24 8.01 -19.05
CA LEU A 48 -14.46 7.37 -18.53
C LEU A 48 -15.46 8.36 -17.92
N LYS A 49 -15.12 9.66 -17.88
CA LYS A 49 -16.00 10.75 -17.39
C LYS A 49 -16.54 10.52 -15.97
N VAL A 50 -15.79 9.81 -15.15
CA VAL A 50 -16.12 9.57 -13.73
C VAL A 50 -16.10 10.92 -13.00
N SER A 51 -17.11 11.15 -12.14
CA SER A 51 -17.22 12.38 -11.36
C SER A 51 -16.07 12.52 -10.36
N GLU A 52 -15.77 13.75 -9.95
CA GLU A 52 -14.77 14.00 -8.89
C GLU A 52 -15.16 13.35 -7.56
N GLU A 53 -16.46 13.23 -7.28
CA GLU A 53 -16.98 12.56 -6.09
C GLU A 53 -16.71 11.05 -6.15
N ASP A 54 -16.99 10.41 -7.29
CA ASP A 54 -16.73 8.99 -7.47
C ASP A 54 -15.24 8.67 -7.52
N LYS A 55 -14.41 9.58 -8.05
CA LYS A 55 -12.95 9.47 -7.95
C LYS A 55 -12.47 9.50 -6.49
N LYS A 56 -13.05 10.35 -5.64
CA LYS A 56 -12.74 10.34 -4.19
C LYS A 56 -13.18 9.04 -3.53
N ARG A 57 -14.36 8.52 -3.87
CA ARG A 57 -14.87 7.23 -3.38
C ARG A 57 -13.96 6.07 -3.82
N TRP A 58 -13.51 6.06 -5.07
CA TRP A 58 -12.52 5.13 -5.60
C TRP A 58 -11.24 5.13 -4.77
N TYR A 59 -10.67 6.31 -4.56
CA TYR A 59 -9.43 6.47 -3.80
C TYR A 59 -9.56 5.93 -2.37
N ALA A 60 -10.63 6.33 -1.67
CA ALA A 60 -10.92 5.87 -0.32
C ALA A 60 -11.16 4.36 -0.26
N HIS A 61 -11.85 3.79 -1.24
CA HIS A 61 -12.10 2.36 -1.33
C HIS A 61 -10.80 1.56 -1.36
N TRP A 62 -9.90 1.86 -2.30
CA TRP A 62 -8.66 1.10 -2.47
C TRP A 62 -7.69 1.26 -1.31
N ILE A 63 -7.63 2.44 -0.67
CA ILE A 63 -6.87 2.62 0.57
C ILE A 63 -7.44 1.74 1.69
N GLN A 64 -8.76 1.77 1.89
CA GLN A 64 -9.38 0.96 2.93
C GLN A 64 -9.16 -0.53 2.70
N GLN A 65 -9.29 -1.02 1.46
CA GLN A 65 -9.05 -2.42 1.14
C GLN A 65 -7.60 -2.84 1.41
N GLY A 66 -6.62 -2.09 0.90
CA GLY A 66 -5.20 -2.41 1.09
C GLY A 66 -4.78 -2.41 2.56
N VAL A 67 -5.22 -1.42 3.33
CA VAL A 67 -4.92 -1.33 4.78
C VAL A 67 -5.63 -2.43 5.58
N ARG A 68 -6.89 -2.76 5.25
CA ARG A 68 -7.64 -3.83 5.92
C ARG A 68 -6.96 -5.19 5.76
N GLY A 69 -6.43 -5.48 4.57
CA GLY A 69 -5.71 -6.73 4.29
C GLY A 69 -4.50 -6.91 5.20
N VAL A 70 -3.67 -5.86 5.34
CA VAL A 70 -2.53 -5.84 6.27
C VAL A 70 -2.99 -5.99 7.71
N ALA A 71 -3.95 -5.17 8.15
CA ALA A 71 -4.45 -5.21 9.53
C ALA A 71 -5.04 -6.58 9.93
N GLN A 72 -5.68 -7.29 9.00
CA GLN A 72 -6.18 -8.65 9.24
C GLN A 72 -5.04 -9.65 9.45
N ARG A 73 -4.00 -9.63 8.61
CA ARG A 73 -2.83 -10.52 8.76
C ARG A 73 -2.10 -10.27 10.07
N TRP A 74 -2.02 -9.01 10.49
CA TRP A 74 -1.41 -8.63 11.77
C TRP A 74 -2.21 -9.13 12.97
N ARG A 75 -3.54 -8.98 12.96
CA ARG A 75 -4.43 -9.53 14.01
C ARG A 75 -4.30 -11.06 14.13
N LYS A 76 -4.28 -11.78 13.00
CA LYS A 76 -4.11 -13.25 13.00
C LYS A 76 -2.80 -13.69 13.66
N ARG A 77 -1.70 -12.95 13.44
CA ARG A 77 -0.41 -13.25 14.07
C ARG A 77 -0.38 -12.96 15.58
N GLN A 78 -1.14 -11.98 16.06
CA GLN A 78 -1.25 -11.67 17.49
C GLN A 78 -2.15 -12.65 18.24
N SER A 79 -3.19 -13.17 17.59
CA SER A 79 -4.08 -14.19 18.15
C SER A 79 -3.48 -15.60 18.20
N GLY A 80 -2.37 -15.84 17.49
CA GLY A 80 -1.63 -17.10 17.48
C GLY A 80 -0.36 -17.09 18.36
N ARG A 81 -0.23 -16.11 19.26
CA ARG A 81 0.79 -16.04 20.31
C ARG A 81 0.13 -16.14 21.67
#